data_AF-A0A9D1RZZ2-F1
#
_entry.id   AF-A0A9D1RZZ2-F1
#
_cell.length_a   1.000
_cell.length_b   1.000
_cell.length_c   1.000
_cell.angle_alpha   90.00
_cell.angle_beta   90.00
_cell.angle_gamma   90.00
#
_symmetry.space_group_name_H-M   'P 1'
#
loop_
_entity.id
_entity.type
_entity.pdbx_description
1 polymer ?
#
loop_
_entity_poly.entity_id
_entity_poly.type
_entity_poly.pdbx_seq_one_letter_code
_entity_poly.pdbx_strand_id
1 'polypeptide(L)'
;MLPSTGPVPSGDFHLAAVSSGNELFLTSRQTVEERVDDFGIGALVMGIEAPRDAARSEIARSALAVTQNVSIVITGIIGAAALVVAGAAIYCERNRRPLFVAFVHGEGFWRRYAPFMVQFLVIAAASYVVAVYGWNAAITVDRALPVAALLLGLGVIAVPALLSNDRRLRADYIKRP
;
A
#
# COMPACT_ATOMS: atom_id res chain seq x y z
N MET A 1 24.66 -30.89 29.70
CA MET A 1 25.34 -29.71 29.13
C MET A 1 24.27 -28.73 28.69
N LEU A 2 24.20 -27.54 29.30
CA LEU A 2 23.27 -26.48 28.89
C LEU A 2 23.79 -25.81 27.59
N PRO A 3 22.95 -25.57 26.57
CA PRO A 3 23.36 -24.78 25.41
C PRO A 3 23.28 -23.28 25.71
N SER A 4 24.21 -22.57 25.08
CA SER A 4 24.51 -21.14 25.22
C SER A 4 23.38 -20.23 24.77
N THR A 5 23.20 -19.16 25.54
CA THR A 5 22.49 -17.90 25.28
C THR A 5 22.36 -17.52 23.79
N GLY A 6 21.22 -17.85 23.19
CA GLY A 6 20.68 -17.20 22.00
C GLY A 6 19.49 -16.31 22.38
N PRO A 7 19.18 -15.24 21.61
CA PRO A 7 18.08 -14.34 21.93
C PRO A 7 16.75 -15.10 21.89
N VAL A 8 16.11 -15.22 23.05
CA VAL A 8 14.81 -15.88 23.23
C VAL A 8 13.71 -14.90 22.78
N PRO A 9 12.82 -15.25 21.83
CA PRO A 9 11.82 -14.31 21.28
C PRO A 9 10.69 -13.93 22.26
N SER A 10 10.62 -14.56 23.42
CA SER A 10 9.65 -14.25 24.48
C SER A 10 10.25 -14.54 25.86
N GLY A 11 9.83 -13.79 26.88
CA GLY A 11 10.36 -13.88 28.24
C GLY A 11 10.10 -15.20 28.99
N ASP A 12 9.43 -16.17 28.36
CA ASP A 12 9.16 -17.49 28.92
C ASP A 12 9.94 -18.56 28.16
N PHE A 13 11.04 -19.03 28.78
CA PHE A 13 11.94 -20.06 28.25
C PHE A 13 11.20 -21.34 27.85
N HIS A 14 10.17 -21.74 28.60
CA HIS A 14 9.38 -22.94 28.34
C HIS A 14 8.53 -22.81 27.06
N LEU A 15 7.91 -21.65 26.83
CA LEU A 15 7.10 -21.43 25.62
C LEU A 15 7.99 -21.35 24.36
N ALA A 16 9.19 -20.79 24.48
CA ALA A 16 10.17 -20.77 23.39
C ALA A 16 10.71 -22.18 23.08
N ALA A 17 10.93 -23.01 24.10
CA ALA A 17 11.40 -24.39 23.94
C ALA A 17 10.36 -25.28 23.22
N VAL A 18 9.07 -25.13 23.54
CA VAL A 18 7.96 -25.83 22.85
C VAL A 18 7.85 -25.41 21.38
N SER A 19 7.97 -24.11 21.08
CA SER A 19 7.91 -23.61 19.70
C SER A 19 9.10 -24.05 18.83
N SER A 20 10.25 -24.35 19.45
CA SER A 20 11.46 -24.80 18.73
C SER A 20 11.46 -26.30 18.41
N GLY A 21 10.41 -27.03 18.79
CA GLY A 21 10.30 -28.48 18.56
C GLY A 21 11.29 -29.32 19.39
N ASN A 22 11.92 -28.72 20.40
CA ASN A 22 13.04 -29.33 21.14
C ASN A 22 12.64 -29.89 22.52
N GLU A 23 11.38 -29.74 22.95
CA GLU A 23 10.84 -30.49 24.09
C GLU A 23 10.13 -31.75 23.59
N LEU A 24 10.89 -32.84 23.51
CA LEU A 24 10.32 -34.19 23.59
C LEU A 24 9.72 -34.33 24.99
N PHE A 25 8.39 -34.30 25.09
CA PHE A 25 7.70 -34.68 26.32
C PHE A 25 8.18 -36.08 26.71
N LEU A 26 9.01 -36.18 27.76
CA LEU A 26 9.54 -37.44 28.30
C LEU A 26 8.44 -38.31 28.95
N THR A 27 7.20 -37.85 28.94
CA THR A 27 6.01 -38.51 29.48
C THR A 27 5.12 -38.92 28.33
N SER A 28 4.60 -40.15 28.37
CA SER A 28 3.68 -40.65 27.35
C SER A 28 2.42 -39.78 27.32
N ARG A 29 1.87 -39.57 26.11
CA ARG A 29 0.64 -38.80 25.91
C ARG A 29 -0.48 -39.20 26.88
N GLN A 30 -0.60 -40.49 27.16
CA GLN A 30 -1.60 -41.08 28.04
C GLN A 30 -1.46 -40.60 29.50
N THR A 31 -0.23 -40.48 29.99
CA THR A 31 0.04 -39.99 31.35
C THR A 31 -0.15 -38.47 31.48
N VAL A 32 -0.01 -37.71 30.38
CA VAL A 32 -0.37 -36.29 30.36
C VAL A 32 -1.89 -36.12 30.37
N GLU A 33 -2.61 -36.92 29.57
CA GLU A 33 -4.08 -36.89 29.52
C GLU A 33 -4.69 -37.28 30.88
N GLU A 34 -4.22 -38.34 31.54
CA GLU A 34 -4.67 -38.72 32.89
C GLU A 34 -4.42 -37.62 33.93
N ARG A 35 -3.26 -36.95 33.88
CA ARG A 35 -2.96 -35.85 34.80
C ARG A 35 -3.83 -34.63 34.54
N VAL A 36 -4.12 -34.31 33.29
CA VAL A 36 -4.99 -33.18 32.92
C VAL A 36 -6.42 -33.40 33.42
N ASP A 37 -6.91 -34.64 33.40
CA ASP A 37 -8.19 -35.02 34.00
C ASP A 37 -8.14 -35.04 35.53
N ASP A 38 -7.10 -35.60 36.15
CA ASP A 38 -6.93 -35.64 37.61
C ASP A 38 -6.85 -34.23 38.23
N PHE A 39 -6.21 -33.28 37.55
CA PHE A 39 -6.14 -31.89 37.99
C PHE A 39 -7.38 -31.06 37.59
N GLY A 40 -8.37 -31.65 36.91
CA GLY A 40 -9.60 -30.98 36.50
C GLY A 40 -9.40 -29.81 35.53
N ILE A 41 -8.24 -29.75 34.88
CA ILE A 41 -7.84 -28.66 33.96
C ILE A 41 -8.14 -28.99 32.49
N GLY A 42 -8.79 -30.13 32.20
CA GLY A 42 -9.17 -30.54 30.84
C GLY A 42 -9.97 -29.49 30.07
N ALA A 43 -10.90 -28.79 30.73
CA ALA A 43 -11.64 -27.68 30.12
C ALA A 43 -10.77 -26.45 29.83
N LEU A 44 -9.71 -26.22 30.61
CA LEU A 44 -8.75 -25.14 30.41
C LEU A 44 -7.78 -25.44 29.26
N VAL A 45 -7.36 -26.71 29.12
CA VAL A 45 -6.51 -27.18 28.02
C VAL A 45 -7.28 -27.21 26.69
N MET A 46 -8.56 -27.59 26.70
CA MET A 46 -9.46 -27.43 25.55
C MET A 46 -9.86 -25.97 25.26
N GLY A 47 -9.56 -25.05 26.17
CA GLY A 47 -9.69 -23.59 25.98
C GLY A 47 -8.60 -23.00 25.08
N ILE A 48 -7.58 -23.78 24.73
CA ILE A 48 -6.66 -23.46 23.64
C ILE A 48 -7.41 -23.75 22.34
N GLU A 49 -7.87 -22.67 21.71
CA GLU A 49 -8.67 -22.61 20.48
C GLU A 49 -8.43 -23.83 19.57
N ALA A 50 -9.47 -24.63 19.34
CA ALA A 50 -9.38 -25.77 18.43
C ALA A 50 -8.81 -25.28 17.08
N PRO A 51 -7.85 -25.99 16.45
CA PRO A 51 -7.19 -25.54 15.22
C PRO A 51 -8.16 -25.16 14.10
N ARG A 52 -9.36 -25.74 14.11
CA ARG A 52 -10.47 -25.45 13.20
C ARG A 52 -11.10 -24.08 13.43
N ASP A 53 -11.22 -23.65 14.68
CA ASP A 53 -11.81 -22.36 15.07
C ASP A 53 -10.77 -21.23 14.95
N ALA A 54 -9.49 -21.52 15.23
CA ALA A 54 -8.37 -20.65 14.87
C ALA A 54 -8.29 -20.43 13.34
N ALA A 55 -8.38 -21.51 12.54
CA ALA A 55 -8.39 -21.38 11.08
C ALA A 55 -9.61 -20.60 10.56
N ARG A 56 -10.79 -20.77 11.15
CA ARG A 56 -12.00 -20.01 10.76
C ARG A 56 -11.90 -18.53 11.14
N SER A 57 -11.38 -18.21 12.32
CA SER A 57 -11.19 -16.83 12.76
C SER A 57 -10.10 -16.13 11.93
N GLU A 58 -9.07 -16.85 11.50
CA GLU A 58 -8.01 -16.34 10.63
C GLU A 58 -8.47 -16.16 9.18
N ILE A 59 -9.33 -17.04 8.65
CA ILE A 59 -10.01 -16.85 7.35
C ILE A 59 -10.95 -15.63 7.40
N ALA A 60 -11.72 -15.46 8.47
CA ALA A 60 -12.60 -14.30 8.63
C ALA A 60 -11.80 -12.99 8.76
N ARG A 61 -10.71 -12.99 9.55
CA ARG A 61 -9.80 -11.83 9.69
C ARG A 61 -9.08 -11.50 8.40
N SER A 62 -8.62 -12.50 7.65
CA SER A 62 -7.97 -12.28 6.34
C SER A 62 -8.95 -11.76 5.30
N ALA A 63 -10.20 -12.24 5.26
CA ALA A 63 -11.24 -11.70 4.38
C ALA A 63 -11.58 -10.23 4.70
N LEU A 64 -11.71 -9.89 5.99
CA LEU A 64 -11.89 -8.51 6.45
C LEU A 64 -10.67 -7.63 6.09
N ALA A 65 -9.45 -8.12 6.28
CA ALA A 65 -8.24 -7.38 5.92
C ALA A 65 -8.14 -7.16 4.40
N VAL A 66 -8.50 -8.14 3.58
CA VAL A 66 -8.52 -7.99 2.11
C VAL A 66 -9.54 -6.94 1.69
N THR A 67 -10.76 -6.99 2.20
CA THR A 67 -11.81 -6.01 1.84
C THR A 67 -11.45 -4.59 2.28
N GLN A 68 -10.88 -4.41 3.47
CA GLN A 68 -10.39 -3.11 3.94
C GLN A 68 -9.21 -2.60 3.11
N ASN A 69 -8.27 -3.46 2.75
CA ASN A 69 -7.14 -3.07 1.91
C ASN A 69 -7.60 -2.68 0.50
N VAL A 70 -8.57 -3.39 -0.07
CA VAL A 70 -9.14 -3.06 -1.38
C VAL A 70 -9.84 -1.71 -1.38
N SER A 71 -10.65 -1.41 -0.35
CA SER A 71 -11.34 -0.12 -0.28
C SER A 71 -10.35 1.04 -0.12
N ILE A 72 -9.32 0.89 0.71
CA ILE A 72 -8.25 1.89 0.88
C ILE A 72 -7.53 2.15 -0.45
N VAL A 73 -7.17 1.09 -1.18
CA VAL A 73 -6.48 1.23 -2.47
C VAL A 73 -7.37 1.94 -3.49
N ILE A 74 -8.64 1.55 -3.61
CA ILE A 74 -9.58 2.19 -4.55
C ILE A 74 -9.76 3.67 -4.21
N THR A 75 -10.04 4.00 -2.95
CA THR A 75 -10.21 5.39 -2.52
C THR A 75 -8.92 6.20 -2.72
N GLY A 76 -7.75 5.60 -2.47
CA GLY A 76 -6.46 6.22 -2.73
C GLY A 76 -6.23 6.53 -4.20
N ILE A 77 -6.55 5.60 -5.11
CA ILE A 77 -6.45 5.80 -6.57
C ILE A 77 -7.37 6.93 -7.02
N ILE A 78 -8.62 6.95 -6.55
CA ILE A 78 -9.59 8.00 -6.89
C ILE A 78 -9.10 9.36 -6.39
N GLY A 79 -8.63 9.43 -5.14
CA GLY A 79 -8.08 10.66 -4.55
C GLY A 79 -6.84 11.17 -5.30
N ALA A 80 -5.92 10.28 -5.67
CA ALA A 80 -4.75 10.63 -6.45
C ALA A 80 -5.13 11.15 -7.84
N ALA A 81 -6.07 10.49 -8.53
CA ALA A 81 -6.57 10.95 -9.83
C ALA A 81 -7.21 12.35 -9.73
N ALA A 82 -8.03 12.58 -8.69
CA ALA A 82 -8.64 13.89 -8.45
C ALA A 82 -7.59 14.99 -8.20
N LEU A 83 -6.53 14.69 -7.44
CA LEU A 83 -5.42 15.62 -7.20
C LEU A 83 -4.65 15.96 -8.48
N VAL A 84 -4.42 14.98 -9.36
CA VAL A 84 -3.77 15.21 -10.65
C VAL A 84 -4.62 16.13 -11.53
N VAL A 85 -5.94 15.88 -11.60
CA VAL A 85 -6.87 16.73 -12.36
C VAL A 85 -6.92 18.15 -11.80
N ALA A 86 -7.02 18.28 -10.47
CA ALA A 86 -7.02 19.58 -9.81
C ALA A 86 -5.69 20.32 -10.02
N GLY A 87 -4.56 19.63 -9.90
CA GLY A 87 -3.23 20.19 -10.17
C GLY A 87 -3.07 20.66 -11.61
N ALA A 88 -3.58 19.91 -12.58
CA ALA A 88 -3.60 20.30 -13.99
C ALA A 88 -4.45 21.56 -14.22
N ALA A 89 -5.62 21.67 -13.57
CA ALA A 89 -6.47 22.86 -13.64
C ALA A 89 -5.78 24.09 -13.01
N ILE A 90 -5.21 23.94 -11.81
CA ILE A 90 -4.48 25.01 -11.12
C ILE A 90 -3.27 25.48 -11.95
N TYR A 91 -2.52 24.55 -12.53
CA TYR A 91 -1.40 24.86 -13.41
C TYR A 91 -1.85 25.66 -14.64
N CYS A 92 -2.94 25.23 -15.30
CA CYS A 92 -3.51 25.92 -16.45
C CYS A 92 -3.96 27.35 -16.11
N GLU A 93 -4.63 27.53 -14.97
CA GLU A 93 -5.12 28.85 -14.55
C GLU A 93 -3.95 29.78 -14.21
N ARG A 94 -2.96 29.29 -13.45
CA ARG A 94 -1.77 30.08 -13.08
C ARG A 94 -0.93 30.48 -14.28
N ASN A 95 -0.84 29.61 -15.29
CA ASN A 95 -0.03 29.81 -16.50
C ASN A 95 -0.87 30.20 -17.72
N ARG A 96 -2.09 30.70 -17.52
CA ARG A 96 -3.05 30.99 -18.59
C ARG A 96 -2.50 31.91 -19.67
N ARG A 97 -1.88 33.04 -19.28
CA ARG A 97 -1.26 34.00 -20.22
C ARG A 97 -0.08 33.42 -21.00
N PRO A 98 0.97 32.85 -20.37
CA PRO A 98 2.10 32.30 -21.12
C PRO A 98 1.70 31.12 -22.00
N LEU A 99 0.76 30.26 -21.56
CA LEU A 99 0.24 29.16 -22.38
C LEU A 99 -0.49 29.65 -23.63
N PHE A 100 -1.22 30.77 -23.53
CA PHE A 100 -1.88 31.40 -24.68
C PHE A 100 -0.87 32.05 -25.63
N VAL A 101 0.12 32.78 -25.10
CA VAL A 101 1.20 33.37 -25.92
C VAL A 101 1.93 32.26 -26.70
N ALA A 102 2.31 31.18 -26.04
CA ALA A 102 2.93 30.03 -26.68
C ALA A 102 2.02 29.40 -27.76
N PHE A 103 0.71 29.32 -27.51
CA PHE A 103 -0.24 28.85 -28.51
C PHE A 103 -0.26 29.73 -29.77
N VAL A 104 -0.31 31.06 -29.60
CA VAL A 104 -0.32 32.02 -30.71
C VAL A 104 0.98 31.95 -31.52
N HIS A 105 2.12 31.67 -30.87
CA HIS A 105 3.40 31.44 -31.53
C HIS A 105 3.52 30.05 -32.20
N GLY A 106 2.44 29.26 -32.22
CA GLY A 106 2.41 27.96 -32.88
C GLY A 106 3.06 26.82 -32.09
N GLU A 107 3.27 26.98 -30.78
CA GLU A 107 3.86 25.91 -29.98
C GLU A 107 2.91 24.71 -29.85
N GLY A 108 3.43 23.52 -30.17
CA GLY A 108 2.71 22.26 -30.00
C GLY A 108 2.30 22.00 -28.54
N PHE A 109 1.21 21.25 -28.36
CA PHE A 109 0.65 20.92 -27.04
C PHE A 109 1.71 20.38 -26.05
N TRP A 110 2.50 19.38 -26.48
CA TRP A 110 3.49 18.75 -25.63
C TRP A 110 4.59 19.71 -25.17
N ARG A 111 4.98 20.68 -26.00
CA ARG A 111 6.00 21.68 -25.63
C ARG A 111 5.46 22.64 -24.58
N ARG A 112 4.21 23.09 -24.73
CA ARG A 112 3.53 24.01 -23.79
C ARG A 112 3.31 23.40 -22.41
N TYR A 113 3.03 22.10 -22.35
CA TYR A 113 2.75 21.38 -21.10
C TYR A 113 3.93 20.53 -20.59
N ALA A 114 5.09 20.55 -21.28
CA ALA A 114 6.30 19.86 -20.82
C ALA A 114 6.71 20.23 -19.39
N PRO A 115 6.67 21.50 -18.94
CA PRO A 115 7.04 21.85 -17.57
C PRO A 115 6.15 21.17 -16.53
N PHE A 116 4.84 21.06 -16.80
CA PHE A 116 3.91 20.34 -15.93
C PHE A 116 4.23 18.85 -15.89
N MET A 117 4.52 18.23 -17.04
CA MET A 117 4.87 16.81 -17.11
C MET A 117 6.19 16.52 -16.36
N VAL A 118 7.18 17.40 -16.44
CA VAL A 118 8.42 17.29 -15.69
C VAL A 118 8.15 17.40 -14.18
N GLN A 119 7.36 18.38 -13.74
CA GLN A 119 6.97 18.50 -12.33
C GLN A 119 6.24 17.25 -11.83
N PHE A 120 5.31 16.72 -12.63
CA PHE A 120 4.61 15.48 -12.31
C PHE A 120 5.57 14.30 -12.18
N LEU A 121 6.51 14.13 -13.12
CA LEU A 121 7.51 13.05 -13.08
C LEU A 121 8.41 13.15 -11.87
N VAL A 122 8.84 14.37 -11.49
CA VAL A 122 9.66 14.60 -10.29
C VAL A 122 8.89 14.21 -9.02
N ILE A 123 7.62 14.63 -8.91
CA ILE A 123 6.77 14.28 -7.77
C ILE A 123 6.53 12.76 -7.74
N ALA A 124 6.20 12.15 -8.87
CA ALA A 124 5.99 10.71 -8.98
C ALA A 124 7.25 9.92 -8.58
N ALA A 125 8.43 10.35 -9.04
CA ALA A 125 9.70 9.73 -8.66
C ALA A 125 9.98 9.88 -7.15
N ALA A 126 9.73 11.07 -6.57
CA ALA A 126 9.88 11.28 -5.13
C ALA A 126 8.91 10.41 -4.33
N SER A 127 7.64 10.34 -4.74
CA SER A 127 6.63 9.47 -4.12
C SER A 127 6.99 8.00 -4.23
N TYR A 128 7.57 7.57 -5.35
CA TYR A 128 8.06 6.21 -5.53
C TYR A 128 9.21 5.90 -4.55
N VAL A 129 10.20 6.79 -4.42
CA VAL A 129 11.30 6.63 -3.46
C VAL A 129 10.74 6.56 -2.03
N VAL A 130 9.81 7.44 -1.65
CA VAL A 130 9.17 7.39 -0.33
C VAL A 130 8.40 6.09 -0.13
N ALA A 131 7.69 5.59 -1.13
CA ALA A 131 6.98 4.31 -1.02
C ALA A 131 7.96 3.14 -0.81
N VAL A 132 9.06 3.10 -1.57
CA VAL A 132 10.07 2.03 -1.50
C VAL A 132 10.85 2.04 -0.18
N TYR A 133 11.28 3.22 0.29
CA TYR A 133 12.15 3.34 1.46
C TYR A 133 11.41 3.65 2.77
N GLY A 134 10.25 4.30 2.71
CA GLY A 134 9.46 4.70 3.88
C GLY A 134 8.57 3.59 4.44
N TRP A 135 8.22 2.58 3.64
CA TRP A 135 7.37 1.47 4.05
C TRP A 135 8.20 0.22 4.36
N ASN A 136 8.92 0.23 5.50
CA ASN A 136 9.62 -0.93 6.09
C ASN A 136 10.18 -1.97 5.08
N ALA A 137 11.19 -1.62 4.27
CA ALA A 137 12.08 -2.54 3.51
C ALA A 137 11.48 -3.81 2.83
N ALA A 138 10.16 -3.89 2.64
CA ALA A 138 9.43 -5.09 2.26
C ALA A 138 8.67 -4.91 0.94
N ILE A 139 8.93 -3.80 0.23
CA ILE A 139 8.67 -3.73 -1.20
C ILE A 139 9.79 -4.55 -1.86
N THR A 140 9.55 -5.85 -1.97
CA THR A 140 10.33 -6.71 -2.86
C THR A 140 10.25 -6.15 -4.29
N VAL A 141 11.27 -6.42 -5.12
CA VAL A 141 11.34 -5.93 -6.52
C VAL A 141 10.04 -6.18 -7.29
N ASP A 142 9.34 -7.28 -6.98
CA ASP A 142 8.04 -7.65 -7.56
C ASP A 142 6.91 -6.64 -7.30
N ARG A 143 6.98 -5.87 -6.21
CA ARG A 143 6.00 -4.83 -5.87
C ARG A 143 6.38 -3.44 -6.35
N ALA A 144 7.60 -3.26 -6.85
CA ALA A 144 8.08 -1.97 -7.33
C ALA A 144 7.49 -1.61 -8.70
N LEU A 145 7.40 -2.61 -9.59
CA LEU A 145 6.85 -2.47 -10.94
C LEU A 145 5.37 -2.04 -10.98
N PRO A 146 4.44 -2.61 -10.19
CA PRO A 146 3.04 -2.15 -10.18
C PRO A 146 2.87 -0.74 -9.62
N VAL A 147 3.71 -0.32 -8.65
CA VAL A 147 3.67 1.06 -8.12
C VAL A 147 4.12 2.06 -9.19
N ALA A 148 5.20 1.76 -9.91
CA ALA A 148 5.65 2.58 -11.03
C ALA A 148 4.58 2.66 -12.15
N ALA A 149 3.97 1.52 -12.51
CA ALA A 149 2.90 1.48 -13.49
C ALA A 149 1.68 2.32 -13.07
N LEU A 150 1.31 2.30 -11.79
CA LEU A 150 0.21 3.11 -11.24
C LEU A 150 0.50 4.61 -11.35
N LEU A 151 1.71 5.03 -10.96
CA LEU A 151 2.14 6.43 -11.04
C LEU A 151 2.17 6.94 -12.49
N LEU A 152 2.67 6.12 -13.42
CA LEU A 152 2.65 6.44 -14.85
C LEU A 152 1.21 6.50 -15.39
N GLY A 153 0.35 5.57 -14.98
CA GLY A 153 -1.07 5.56 -15.33
C GLY A 153 -1.80 6.82 -14.87
N LEU A 154 -1.50 7.31 -13.66
CA LEU A 154 -2.01 8.59 -13.15
C LEU A 154 -1.53 9.78 -14.00
N GLY A 155 -0.31 9.73 -14.53
CA GLY A 155 0.20 10.74 -15.46
C GLY A 155 -0.59 10.79 -16.79
N VAL A 156 -1.02 9.63 -17.29
CA VAL A 156 -1.87 9.56 -18.49
C VAL A 156 -3.24 10.22 -18.24
N ILE A 157 -3.78 10.09 -17.03
CA ILE A 157 -5.06 10.74 -16.64
C ILE A 157 -4.94 12.27 -16.64
N ALA A 158 -3.74 12.85 -16.48
CA ALA A 158 -3.54 14.29 -16.58
C ALA A 158 -3.81 14.84 -18.00
N VAL A 159 -3.57 14.04 -19.03
CA VAL A 159 -3.70 14.45 -20.45
C VAL A 159 -5.11 14.92 -20.80
N PRO A 160 -6.21 14.17 -20.56
CA PRO A 160 -7.56 14.65 -20.84
C PRO A 160 -7.93 15.91 -20.04
N ALA A 161 -7.44 16.05 -18.81
CA ALA A 161 -7.65 17.26 -18.01
C ALA A 161 -6.97 18.48 -18.64
N LEU A 162 -5.73 18.34 -19.10
CA LEU A 162 -5.00 19.39 -19.81
C LEU A 162 -5.64 19.73 -21.16
N LEU A 163 -6.08 18.74 -21.93
CA LEU A 163 -6.78 18.94 -23.19
C LEU A 163 -8.11 19.69 -23.00
N SER A 164 -8.87 19.35 -21.96
CA SER A 164 -10.11 20.04 -21.62
C SER A 164 -9.85 21.51 -21.28
N ASN A 165 -8.80 21.79 -20.49
CA ASN A 165 -8.40 23.14 -20.16
C ASN A 165 -7.86 23.93 -21.37
N ASP A 166 -7.07 23.31 -22.25
CA ASP A 166 -6.58 23.94 -23.48
C ASP A 166 -7.75 24.35 -24.40
N ARG A 167 -8.79 23.50 -24.52
CA ARG A 167 -10.01 23.83 -25.27
C ARG A 167 -10.77 25.01 -24.66
N ARG A 168 -10.89 25.04 -23.33
CA ARG A 168 -11.53 26.16 -22.61
C ARG A 168 -10.76 27.47 -22.79
N LEU A 169 -9.43 27.42 -22.67
CA LEU A 169 -8.55 28.58 -22.88
C LEU A 169 -8.75 29.19 -24.27
N ARG A 170 -8.79 28.35 -25.31
CA ARG A 170 -9.07 28.80 -26.68
C ARG A 170 -10.45 29.43 -26.79
N ALA A 171 -11.48 28.80 -26.21
CA ALA A 171 -12.85 29.32 -26.28
C ALA A 171 -12.99 30.69 -25.62
N ASP A 172 -12.31 30.94 -24.49
CA ASP A 172 -12.42 32.20 -23.76
C ASP A 172 -11.68 33.35 -24.45
N TYR A 173 -10.46 33.12 -24.95
CA TYR A 173 -9.66 34.16 -25.58
C TYR A 173 -10.09 34.49 -27.02
N ILE A 174 -10.68 33.53 -27.75
CA ILE A 174 -11.24 33.80 -29.08
C ILE A 174 -12.54 34.63 -28.97
N LYS A 175 -13.31 34.45 -27.90
CA LYS A 175 -14.58 35.16 -27.69
C LYS A 175 -14.43 36.57 -27.12
N ARG A 176 -13.26 36.91 -26.57
CA ARG A 176 -12.97 38.22 -25.98
C ARG A 176 -11.64 38.74 -26.55
N PRO A 177 -11.64 39.27 -27.78
CA PRO A 177 -10.46 39.93 -28.36
C PRO A 177 -10.07 41.19 -27.58
#